data_AF-A0A3D1R5Y9-F1
#
_entry.id   AF-A0A3D1R5Y9-F1
#
_cell.length_a   1.000
_cell.length_b   1.000
_cell.length_c   1.000
_cell.angle_alpha   90.00
_cell.angle_beta   90.00
_cell.angle_gamma   90.00
#
_symmetry.space_group_name_H-M   'P 1'
#
loop_
_entity.id
_entity.type
_entity.pdbx_description
1 polymer ?
#
loop_
_entity_poly.entity_id
_entity_poly.type
_entity_poly.pdbx_seq_one_letter_code
_entity_poly.pdbx_strand_id
1 'polypeptide(L)'
;MLALFERGDDDTLVRRPPRPGKSAMRRLPFLRSLVLVALVFAACGEKPSPDPVDPCAALKCGPGESCDADGRVCKCGGEVCGPGRVCEASLGRCVADCAAVSCERGMSCDPSDGACRCGEESCESGWRCNAQLARCEQDLPDRCAAGTGWTAGTRAFREATEALGLIGVAGVRLSVGDFDGDGWADLSVRRGGLAADDFTEGGPRATWLLRNDQGARFVDVTESSGFVATRRGEDPKRGRPAEVVVWADVDNDGDLDAFTGMSYADPANPQVESSEIMLNRGDGTFELGPEASAVRREGERVERAGAAFVDFDRDGTVDLWIGNSAVKGANPSQDQLYRGLGGGLFEDVTVARGLQTRGWSSVSALNAALAHSYAWSVAACDLNGDGGPELLAASYGRAPNHLWQAGYDAENQVAFVNRSIDSGYAFDERTDWTDNESARCWCQWHREDPGCAQVPEPQLIRCTSDQDAFRWNHA
;
A
#
# COMPACT_ATOMS: atom_id res chain seq x y z
N MET A 1 1.82 -12.38 9.74
CA MET A 1 1.37 -11.56 10.88
C MET A 1 0.06 -10.90 10.47
N LEU A 2 -1.08 -11.54 10.76
CA LEU A 2 -2.42 -11.07 10.34
C LEU A 2 -3.36 -10.99 11.55
N ALA A 3 -4.38 -10.14 11.44
CA ALA A 3 -5.45 -10.02 12.41
C ALA A 3 -6.74 -10.62 11.83
N LEU A 4 -7.45 -11.42 12.62
CA LEU A 4 -8.80 -11.90 12.32
C LEU A 4 -9.82 -11.03 13.06
N PHE A 5 -10.89 -10.63 12.38
CA PHE A 5 -12.02 -9.91 12.97
C PHE A 5 -13.24 -10.83 13.06
N GLU A 6 -13.76 -11.04 14.27
CA GLU A 6 -15.05 -11.71 14.49
C GLU A 6 -16.19 -10.69 14.35
N ARG A 7 -17.27 -11.07 13.66
CA ARG A 7 -18.56 -10.36 13.71
C ARG A 7 -19.33 -10.80 14.94
N GLY A 8 -19.73 -9.85 15.78
CA GLY A 8 -20.72 -10.09 16.83
C GLY A 8 -22.13 -9.91 16.28
N ASP A 9 -22.93 -10.98 16.30
CA ASP A 9 -24.38 -10.88 16.17
C ASP A 9 -24.98 -10.27 17.44
N ASP A 10 -25.89 -9.31 17.30
CA ASP A 10 -26.84 -9.00 18.37
C ASP A 10 -28.19 -8.54 17.79
N ASP A 11 -29.20 -9.40 17.94
CA ASP A 11 -30.54 -9.27 17.36
C ASP A 11 -31.56 -9.01 18.48
N THR A 12 -32.11 -7.79 18.56
CA THR A 12 -33.19 -7.47 19.53
C THR A 12 -34.34 -6.65 18.95
N LEU A 13 -35.42 -7.35 18.64
CA LEU A 13 -36.76 -6.84 18.32
C LEU A 13 -37.54 -6.41 19.58
N VAL A 14 -38.27 -5.28 19.51
CA VAL A 14 -39.42 -5.00 20.41
C VAL A 14 -40.63 -4.45 19.63
N ARG A 15 -41.84 -4.94 19.95
CA ARG A 15 -43.11 -4.66 19.24
C ARG A 15 -44.04 -3.67 19.97
N ARG A 16 -44.67 -2.80 19.16
CA ARG A 16 -46.04 -2.19 19.13
C ARG A 16 -47.16 -2.81 20.02
N PRO A 17 -48.39 -2.24 20.20
CA PRO A 17 -49.16 -1.22 19.40
C PRO A 17 -49.74 -0.07 20.30
N PRO A 18 -50.86 0.70 20.06
CA PRO A 18 -51.88 0.74 18.99
C PRO A 18 -52.26 2.16 18.43
N ARG A 19 -53.55 2.58 18.57
CA ARG A 19 -54.34 3.66 17.90
C ARG A 19 -55.60 3.98 18.76
N PRO A 20 -56.52 4.98 18.50
CA PRO A 20 -56.77 5.87 17.33
C PRO A 20 -56.91 7.39 17.72
N GLY A 21 -57.42 8.36 16.93
CA GLY A 21 -57.71 8.48 15.48
C GLY A 21 -58.98 9.33 15.10
N LYS A 22 -59.04 9.83 13.85
CA LYS A 22 -60.09 10.62 13.12
C LYS A 22 -60.19 12.17 13.27
N SER A 23 -60.05 12.83 12.10
CA SER A 23 -60.88 13.91 11.48
C SER A 23 -60.89 15.40 11.93
N ALA A 24 -60.58 16.27 10.94
CA ALA A 24 -61.37 17.43 10.44
C ALA A 24 -61.00 18.91 10.77
N MET A 25 -60.82 19.68 9.66
CA MET A 25 -61.18 21.09 9.38
C MET A 25 -60.61 22.31 10.16
N ARG A 26 -59.76 23.07 9.45
CA ARG A 26 -59.90 24.51 9.09
C ARG A 26 -60.61 25.49 10.08
N ARG A 27 -59.86 26.47 10.63
CA ARG A 27 -59.85 27.93 10.27
C ARG A 27 -59.04 28.79 11.28
N LEU A 28 -58.46 29.90 10.80
CA LEU A 28 -57.86 31.01 11.58
C LEU A 28 -58.94 32.06 12.00
N PRO A 29 -58.65 33.28 12.54
CA PRO A 29 -57.54 33.81 13.39
C PRO A 29 -58.03 34.72 14.57
N PHE A 30 -57.06 35.36 15.26
CA PHE A 30 -57.13 36.65 16.01
C PHE A 30 -57.82 36.74 17.40
N LEU A 31 -57.05 37.25 18.37
CA LEU A 31 -57.54 38.09 19.47
C LEU A 31 -57.24 39.57 19.19
N ARG A 32 -58.16 40.45 19.59
CA ARG A 32 -57.96 41.88 19.85
C ARG A 32 -58.85 42.31 21.02
N SER A 33 -58.31 43.04 21.98
CA SER A 33 -58.94 44.17 22.70
C SER A 33 -57.85 44.85 23.55
N LEU A 34 -57.53 46.15 23.43
CA LEU A 34 -58.29 47.40 23.64
C LEU A 34 -58.57 47.78 25.11
N VAL A 35 -57.97 48.89 25.56
CA VAL A 35 -58.53 50.07 26.30
C VAL A 35 -57.51 51.23 26.04
N LEU A 36 -57.77 52.45 25.51
CA LEU A 36 -58.57 53.62 25.95
C LEU A 36 -57.99 54.35 27.21
N VAL A 37 -58.01 55.68 27.40
CA VAL A 37 -58.66 56.85 26.74
C VAL A 37 -57.65 58.02 26.53
N ALA A 38 -58.09 59.10 25.85
CA ALA A 38 -57.47 60.41 25.57
C ALA A 38 -57.54 61.43 26.76
N LEU A 39 -57.33 62.78 26.70
CA LEU A 39 -57.32 63.80 25.62
C LEU A 39 -56.87 65.18 26.20
N VAL A 40 -56.06 66.01 25.52
CA VAL A 40 -56.05 67.51 25.61
C VAL A 40 -55.50 68.13 24.30
N PHE A 41 -56.07 69.25 23.83
CA PHE A 41 -55.59 70.08 22.70
C PHE A 41 -54.99 71.42 23.19
N ALA A 42 -53.92 71.89 22.54
CA ALA A 42 -53.60 73.31 22.33
C ALA A 42 -52.49 73.45 21.26
N ALA A 43 -52.48 74.53 20.49
CA ALA A 43 -51.52 74.78 19.41
C ALA A 43 -50.73 76.08 19.64
N CYS A 44 -49.47 76.15 19.16
CA CYS A 44 -48.80 77.32 18.55
C CYS A 44 -47.28 77.12 18.37
N GLY A 45 -46.73 77.66 17.28
CA GLY A 45 -45.31 78.09 17.20
C GLY A 45 -44.35 77.21 16.39
N GLU A 46 -43.91 77.72 15.23
CA GLU A 46 -42.89 77.09 14.37
C GLU A 46 -41.45 77.26 14.92
N LYS A 47 -40.56 76.33 14.55
CA LYS A 47 -39.10 76.48 14.53
C LYS A 47 -38.52 75.75 13.30
N PRO A 48 -37.36 76.19 12.77
CA PRO A 48 -36.86 75.73 11.46
C PRO A 48 -36.37 74.27 11.50
N SER A 49 -36.45 73.59 10.35
CA SER A 49 -35.96 72.21 10.19
C SER A 49 -34.43 72.15 10.15
N PRO A 50 -33.80 71.11 10.72
CA PRO A 50 -32.38 70.84 10.52
C PRO A 50 -32.07 70.34 9.10
N ASP A 51 -30.80 70.39 8.73
CA ASP A 51 -30.26 69.88 7.46
C ASP A 51 -30.57 68.38 7.23
N PRO A 52 -30.62 67.92 5.97
CA PRO A 52 -30.94 66.52 5.65
C PRO A 52 -29.88 65.57 6.25
N VAL A 53 -30.35 64.73 7.18
CA VAL A 53 -29.56 63.61 7.73
C VAL A 53 -29.38 62.56 6.64
N ASP A 54 -28.14 62.18 6.36
CA ASP A 54 -27.83 61.01 5.51
C ASP A 54 -28.48 59.76 6.14
N PRO A 55 -29.50 59.16 5.48
CA PRO A 55 -30.25 58.07 6.08
C PRO A 55 -29.43 56.77 6.12
N CYS A 56 -28.33 56.67 5.37
CA CYS A 56 -27.42 55.53 5.37
C CYS A 56 -26.37 55.58 6.48
N ALA A 57 -26.15 56.72 7.14
CA ALA A 57 -25.05 56.91 8.11
C ALA A 57 -25.10 55.97 9.34
N ALA A 58 -26.26 55.38 9.64
CA ALA A 58 -26.45 54.42 10.73
C ALA A 58 -26.38 52.95 10.30
N LEU A 59 -26.37 52.65 9.00
CA LEU A 59 -26.53 51.30 8.45
C LEU A 59 -25.17 50.71 8.02
N LYS A 60 -24.71 49.68 8.74
CA LYS A 60 -23.50 48.93 8.37
C LYS A 60 -23.85 47.77 7.44
N CYS A 61 -23.62 47.95 6.14
CA CYS A 61 -23.81 46.90 5.15
C CYS A 61 -22.65 45.89 5.12
N GLY A 62 -22.93 44.68 4.64
CA GLY A 62 -21.93 43.63 4.48
C GLY A 62 -20.94 43.92 3.35
N PRO A 63 -19.86 43.13 3.23
CA PRO A 63 -18.93 43.23 2.10
C PRO A 63 -19.67 43.13 0.76
N GLY A 64 -19.42 44.08 -0.15
CA GLY A 64 -20.05 44.14 -1.47
C GLY A 64 -21.45 44.78 -1.52
N GLU A 65 -22.12 44.96 -0.40
CA GLU A 65 -23.46 45.57 -0.34
C GLU A 65 -23.40 47.10 -0.31
N SER A 66 -24.44 47.75 -0.83
CA SER A 66 -24.65 49.19 -0.74
C SER A 66 -26.00 49.53 -0.11
N CYS A 67 -26.05 50.64 0.62
CA CYS A 67 -27.28 51.14 1.22
C CYS A 67 -28.21 51.72 0.14
N ASP A 68 -29.51 51.45 0.23
CA ASP A 68 -30.49 51.94 -0.74
C ASP A 68 -30.84 53.44 -0.58
N ALA A 69 -31.42 54.03 -1.62
CA ALA A 69 -31.70 55.48 -1.67
C ALA A 69 -32.69 55.97 -0.59
N ASP A 70 -33.49 55.06 -0.03
CA ASP A 70 -34.39 55.34 1.11
C ASP A 70 -33.68 55.19 2.48
N GLY A 71 -32.43 54.73 2.49
CA GLY A 71 -31.56 54.55 3.65
C GLY A 71 -32.04 53.50 4.65
N ARG A 72 -32.65 52.41 4.17
CA ARG A 72 -33.33 51.43 5.04
C ARG A 72 -32.81 50.02 4.91
N VAL A 73 -32.23 49.64 3.77
CA VAL A 73 -31.79 48.25 3.52
C VAL A 73 -30.50 48.21 2.72
N CYS A 74 -29.62 47.29 3.09
CA CYS A 74 -28.42 46.94 2.33
C CYS A 74 -28.78 46.03 1.16
N LYS A 75 -28.18 46.28 -0.01
CA LYS A 75 -28.47 45.59 -1.26
C LYS A 75 -27.19 45.22 -2.00
N CYS A 76 -27.12 43.99 -2.48
CA CYS A 76 -26.14 43.54 -3.46
C CYS A 76 -26.70 43.81 -4.87
N GLY A 77 -26.10 44.72 -5.64
CA GLY A 77 -26.55 45.02 -7.01
C GLY A 77 -28.01 45.48 -7.19
N GLY A 78 -28.71 45.82 -6.09
CA GLY A 78 -30.12 46.21 -6.09
C GLY A 78 -31.09 45.17 -5.48
N GLU A 79 -30.61 43.97 -5.13
CA GLU A 79 -31.39 42.96 -4.38
C GLU A 79 -30.92 42.80 -2.93
N VAL A 80 -31.81 42.36 -2.04
CA VAL A 80 -31.49 42.07 -0.64
C VAL A 80 -31.17 40.58 -0.53
N CYS A 81 -30.00 40.21 -0.02
CA CYS A 81 -29.63 38.81 0.07
C CYS A 81 -30.51 38.06 1.09
N GLY A 82 -31.15 36.99 0.61
CA GLY A 82 -31.97 36.11 1.44
C GLY A 82 -31.14 35.23 2.38
N PRO A 83 -31.78 34.53 3.33
CA PRO A 83 -31.10 33.60 4.24
C PRO A 83 -30.23 32.58 3.49
N GLY A 84 -28.99 32.38 3.93
CA GLY A 84 -28.04 31.47 3.29
C GLY A 84 -27.40 31.99 2.00
N ARG A 85 -27.54 33.29 1.69
CA ARG A 85 -26.85 33.96 0.58
C ARG A 85 -25.99 35.12 1.06
N VAL A 86 -24.87 35.34 0.37
CA VAL A 86 -23.93 36.45 0.58
C VAL A 86 -23.79 37.28 -0.69
N CYS A 87 -23.36 38.54 -0.57
CA CYS A 87 -23.12 39.39 -1.73
C CYS A 87 -21.79 39.07 -2.40
N GLU A 88 -21.80 38.66 -3.67
CA GLU A 88 -20.59 38.55 -4.46
C GLU A 88 -20.36 39.87 -5.20
N ALA A 89 -19.46 40.70 -4.65
CA ALA A 89 -19.18 42.05 -5.14
C ALA A 89 -18.71 42.07 -6.60
N SER A 90 -18.01 41.04 -7.07
CA SER A 90 -17.52 40.96 -8.45
C SER A 90 -18.63 40.64 -9.46
N LEU A 91 -19.71 39.99 -9.03
CA LEU A 91 -20.86 39.63 -9.86
C LEU A 91 -22.05 40.59 -9.68
N GLY A 92 -22.05 41.42 -8.63
CA GLY A 92 -23.13 42.35 -8.33
C GLY A 92 -24.47 41.66 -8.04
N ARG A 93 -24.43 40.48 -7.40
CA ARG A 93 -25.63 39.68 -7.07
C ARG A 93 -25.39 38.80 -5.85
N CYS A 94 -26.47 38.35 -5.22
CA CYS A 94 -26.41 37.42 -4.10
C CYS A 94 -26.09 36.00 -4.59
N VAL A 95 -25.07 35.36 -4.03
CA VAL A 95 -24.65 33.97 -4.27
C VAL A 95 -24.93 33.11 -3.04
N ALA A 96 -24.89 31.78 -3.16
CA ALA A 96 -24.98 30.90 -1.99
C ALA A 96 -23.78 31.08 -1.04
N ASP A 97 -24.01 31.00 0.27
CA ASP A 97 -22.95 31.07 1.28
C ASP A 97 -22.17 29.75 1.37
N CYS A 98 -21.33 29.49 0.38
CA CYS A 98 -20.51 28.28 0.33
C CYS A 98 -19.49 28.17 1.47
N ALA A 99 -19.22 29.24 2.25
CA ALA A 99 -18.40 29.15 3.46
C ALA A 99 -19.14 28.47 4.62
N ALA A 100 -20.48 28.44 4.59
CA ALA A 100 -21.33 27.73 5.54
C ALA A 100 -21.70 26.30 5.08
N VAL A 101 -21.32 25.89 3.86
CA VAL A 101 -21.64 24.56 3.29
C VAL A 101 -20.45 23.61 3.47
N SER A 102 -20.66 22.55 4.26
CA SER A 102 -19.68 21.47 4.42
C SER A 102 -19.93 20.36 3.41
N CYS A 103 -19.20 20.36 2.30
CA CYS A 103 -19.24 19.29 1.30
C CYS A 103 -18.43 18.05 1.69
N GLU A 104 -18.78 16.90 1.11
CA GLU A 104 -18.01 15.67 1.27
C GLU A 104 -16.64 15.76 0.60
N ARG A 105 -15.70 14.89 1.03
CA ARG A 105 -14.30 14.95 0.60
C ARG A 105 -14.17 14.86 -0.93
N GLY A 106 -13.63 15.92 -1.53
CA GLY A 106 -13.40 16.04 -2.98
C GLY A 106 -14.47 16.85 -3.71
N MET A 107 -15.64 17.05 -3.12
CA MET A 107 -16.68 17.92 -3.67
C MET A 107 -16.44 19.40 -3.30
N SER A 108 -16.94 20.31 -4.13
CA SER A 108 -16.96 21.76 -3.90
C SER A 108 -18.40 22.29 -3.92
N CYS A 109 -18.65 23.39 -3.21
CA CYS A 109 -19.96 24.05 -3.22
C CYS A 109 -20.08 24.96 -4.45
N ASP A 110 -21.18 24.82 -5.20
CA ASP A 110 -21.54 25.69 -6.31
C ASP A 110 -22.14 27.01 -5.78
N PRO A 111 -21.56 28.18 -6.07
CA PRO A 111 -22.05 29.46 -5.58
C PRO A 111 -23.41 29.89 -6.20
N SER A 112 -23.89 29.23 -7.25
CA SER A 112 -25.16 29.57 -7.90
C SER A 112 -26.39 29.09 -7.10
N ASP A 113 -26.32 27.88 -6.53
CA ASP A 113 -27.40 27.19 -5.84
C ASP A 113 -27.05 26.66 -4.43
N GLY A 114 -25.77 26.58 -4.08
CA GLY A 114 -25.26 26.08 -2.79
C GLY A 114 -25.11 24.55 -2.74
N ALA A 115 -25.26 23.85 -3.86
CA ALA A 115 -25.15 22.40 -3.92
C ALA A 115 -23.68 21.95 -3.94
N CYS A 116 -23.39 20.80 -3.31
CA CYS A 116 -22.10 20.16 -3.44
C CYS A 116 -22.00 19.39 -4.77
N ARG A 117 -20.94 19.65 -5.53
CA ARG A 117 -20.64 19.04 -6.83
C ARG A 117 -19.25 18.40 -6.85
N CYS A 118 -19.12 17.34 -7.63
CA CYS A 118 -17.84 16.81 -8.08
C CYS A 118 -17.59 17.34 -9.49
N GLY A 119 -16.67 18.30 -9.66
CA GLY A 119 -16.58 19.03 -10.92
C GLY A 119 -17.90 19.75 -11.23
N GLU A 120 -18.54 19.39 -12.35
CA GLU A 120 -19.84 19.94 -12.76
C GLU A 120 -21.06 19.08 -12.32
N GLU A 121 -20.85 17.86 -11.84
CA GLU A 121 -21.90 16.88 -11.54
C GLU A 121 -22.18 16.67 -10.05
N SER A 122 -23.30 16.04 -9.70
CA SER A 122 -23.65 15.66 -8.33
C SER A 122 -23.71 14.14 -8.23
N CYS A 123 -22.96 13.55 -7.29
CA CYS A 123 -22.87 12.09 -7.19
C CYS A 123 -24.15 11.46 -6.67
N GLU A 124 -24.50 10.30 -7.23
CA GLU A 124 -25.61 9.48 -6.75
C GLU A 124 -25.29 8.83 -5.39
N SER A 125 -26.31 8.37 -4.68
CA SER A 125 -26.15 7.71 -3.38
C SER A 125 -25.30 6.44 -3.51
N GLY A 126 -24.11 6.44 -2.90
CA GLY A 126 -23.13 5.34 -2.97
C GLY A 126 -21.93 5.64 -3.88
N TRP A 127 -21.95 6.73 -4.64
CA TRP A 127 -20.84 7.18 -5.47
C TRP A 127 -20.01 8.23 -4.73
N ARG A 128 -18.68 8.23 -4.92
CA ARG A 128 -17.77 9.21 -4.30
C ARG A 128 -17.10 10.08 -5.35
N CYS A 129 -16.78 11.31 -4.97
CA CYS A 129 -16.08 12.23 -5.85
C CYS A 129 -14.59 11.91 -5.95
N ASN A 130 -14.11 11.59 -7.16
CA ASN A 130 -12.68 11.58 -7.46
C ASN A 130 -12.23 13.01 -7.81
N ALA A 131 -11.67 13.71 -6.83
CA ALA A 131 -11.23 15.10 -6.97
C ALA A 131 -10.11 15.32 -8.02
N GLN A 132 -9.35 14.27 -8.36
CA GLN A 132 -8.28 14.36 -9.38
C GLN A 132 -8.85 14.25 -10.80
N LEU A 133 -9.94 13.50 -10.98
CA LEU A 133 -10.62 13.29 -12.26
C LEU A 133 -11.88 14.17 -12.44
N ALA A 134 -12.26 14.93 -11.41
CA ALA A 134 -13.44 15.80 -11.37
C ALA A 134 -14.76 15.08 -11.75
N ARG A 135 -14.88 13.80 -11.37
CA ARG A 135 -16.05 12.94 -11.66
C ARG A 135 -16.41 12.02 -10.48
N CYS A 136 -17.65 11.59 -10.44
CA CYS A 136 -18.18 10.61 -9.52
C CYS A 136 -17.78 9.19 -9.95
N GLU A 137 -17.32 8.38 -8.99
CA GLU A 137 -16.95 6.98 -9.22
C GLU A 137 -17.65 6.08 -8.21
N GLN A 138 -18.11 4.93 -8.68
CA GLN A 138 -18.75 3.92 -7.85
C GLN A 138 -17.68 3.13 -7.09
N ASP A 139 -17.83 3.02 -5.76
CA ASP A 139 -17.04 2.13 -4.90
C ASP A 139 -15.53 2.10 -5.16
N LEU A 140 -14.85 3.24 -5.03
CA LEU A 140 -13.48 3.21 -4.51
C LEU A 140 -13.55 2.54 -3.12
N PRO A 141 -12.86 1.41 -2.88
CA PRO A 141 -12.89 0.75 -1.58
C PRO A 141 -12.59 1.74 -0.46
N ASP A 142 -13.29 1.62 0.68
CA ASP A 142 -13.07 2.48 1.83
C ASP A 142 -11.59 2.43 2.23
N ARG A 143 -10.81 3.43 1.79
CA ARG A 143 -9.39 3.58 2.17
C ARG A 143 -9.32 3.48 3.68
N CYS A 144 -8.74 2.36 4.15
CA CYS A 144 -8.84 1.83 5.51
C CYS A 144 -9.35 2.87 6.51
N ALA A 145 -10.67 2.88 6.73
CA ALA A 145 -11.34 3.85 7.58
C ALA A 145 -10.54 3.96 8.89
N ALA A 146 -10.06 5.18 9.20
CA ALA A 146 -8.95 5.40 10.13
C ALA A 146 -9.05 4.48 11.35
N GLY A 147 -8.27 3.39 11.32
CA GLY A 147 -8.47 2.27 12.21
C GLY A 147 -8.40 2.73 13.66
N THR A 148 -9.07 2.03 14.58
CA THR A 148 -8.96 2.32 16.02
C THR A 148 -7.48 2.30 16.40
N GLY A 149 -6.89 3.49 16.54
CA GLY A 149 -5.44 3.64 16.68
C GLY A 149 -4.98 2.82 17.87
N TRP A 150 -3.94 2.00 17.66
CA TRP A 150 -3.47 1.12 18.73
C TRP A 150 -3.14 1.95 19.97
N THR A 151 -3.85 1.67 21.05
CA THR A 151 -3.67 2.36 22.33
C THR A 151 -2.63 1.60 23.15
N ALA A 152 -1.64 2.32 23.68
CA ALA A 152 -0.58 1.71 24.46
C ALA A 152 -1.16 0.94 25.66
N GLY A 153 -0.79 -0.34 25.78
CA GLY A 153 -1.33 -1.27 26.78
C GLY A 153 -2.49 -2.14 26.31
N THR A 154 -3.12 -1.84 25.17
CA THR A 154 -4.12 -2.73 24.56
C THR A 154 -3.45 -3.95 23.95
N ARG A 155 -3.89 -5.15 24.35
CA ARG A 155 -3.45 -6.42 23.77
C ARG A 155 -4.03 -6.55 22.36
N ALA A 156 -3.20 -6.31 21.34
CA ALA A 156 -3.56 -6.47 19.93
C ALA A 156 -3.44 -7.92 19.42
N PHE A 157 -2.65 -8.76 20.09
CA PHE A 157 -2.35 -10.13 19.66
C PHE A 157 -2.58 -11.14 20.80
N ARG A 158 -3.04 -12.34 20.44
CA ARG A 158 -3.05 -13.52 21.31
C ARG A 158 -2.11 -14.57 20.75
N GLU A 159 -1.46 -15.32 21.64
CA GLU A 159 -0.82 -16.59 21.28
C GLU A 159 -1.94 -17.55 20.82
N ALA A 160 -1.68 -18.34 19.78
CA ALA A 160 -2.67 -19.18 19.12
C ALA A 160 -2.09 -20.42 18.42
N THR A 161 -0.78 -20.71 18.58
CA THR A 161 -0.06 -21.73 17.81
C THR A 161 -0.66 -23.12 18.00
N GLU A 162 -0.98 -23.50 19.24
CA GLU A 162 -1.63 -24.78 19.54
C GLU A 162 -3.09 -24.81 19.05
N ALA A 163 -3.86 -23.75 19.34
CA ALA A 163 -5.25 -23.64 18.94
C ALA A 163 -5.46 -23.70 17.42
N LEU A 164 -4.53 -23.14 16.64
CA LEU A 164 -4.55 -23.13 15.19
C LEU A 164 -3.81 -24.33 14.55
N GLY A 165 -3.38 -25.33 15.31
CA GLY A 165 -2.75 -26.54 14.77
C GLY A 165 -1.33 -26.37 14.22
N LEU A 166 -0.63 -25.29 14.58
CA LEU A 166 0.70 -24.93 14.06
C LEU A 166 1.88 -25.54 14.85
N ILE A 167 1.63 -26.42 15.82
CA ILE A 167 2.69 -27.07 16.61
C ILE A 167 3.53 -27.98 15.70
N GLY A 168 4.83 -27.71 15.63
CA GLY A 168 5.79 -28.43 14.79
C GLY A 168 6.08 -27.77 13.44
N VAL A 169 5.20 -26.86 12.98
CA VAL A 169 5.47 -25.99 11.84
C VAL A 169 6.58 -25.01 12.25
N ALA A 170 7.68 -24.97 11.48
CA ALA A 170 8.73 -23.99 11.71
C ALA A 170 9.48 -23.70 10.41
N GLY A 171 9.53 -22.42 10.04
CA GLY A 171 10.21 -21.93 8.83
C GLY A 171 11.07 -20.71 9.10
N VAL A 172 11.93 -20.42 8.12
CA VAL A 172 12.70 -19.16 8.02
C VAL A 172 12.10 -18.22 6.96
N ARG A 173 11.16 -18.71 6.15
CA ARG A 173 10.36 -17.95 5.19
C ARG A 173 8.89 -18.36 5.31
N LEU A 174 8.02 -17.39 5.06
CA LEU A 174 6.56 -17.47 5.11
C LEU A 174 6.02 -16.68 3.93
N SER A 175 5.06 -17.23 3.20
CA SER A 175 4.22 -16.48 2.26
C SER A 175 2.75 -16.69 2.61
N VAL A 176 1.90 -15.78 2.15
CA VAL A 176 0.47 -15.72 2.49
C VAL A 176 -0.31 -15.47 1.19
N GLY A 177 -1.34 -16.27 0.96
CA GLY A 177 -2.26 -16.18 -0.18
C GLY A 177 -3.53 -16.94 0.18
N ASP A 178 -4.64 -16.66 -0.50
CA ASP A 178 -5.90 -17.42 -0.40
C ASP A 178 -5.91 -18.33 -1.63
N PHE A 179 -5.42 -19.57 -1.50
CA PHE A 179 -5.11 -20.40 -2.67
C PHE A 179 -6.23 -21.36 -3.06
N ASP A 180 -7.27 -21.53 -2.24
CA ASP A 180 -8.50 -22.23 -2.65
C ASP A 180 -9.74 -21.32 -2.74
N GLY A 181 -9.55 -20.00 -2.66
CA GLY A 181 -10.56 -18.98 -2.96
C GLY A 181 -11.68 -18.91 -1.92
N ASP A 182 -11.48 -19.44 -0.72
CA ASP A 182 -12.51 -19.56 0.31
C ASP A 182 -12.69 -18.27 1.14
N GLY A 183 -11.85 -17.26 0.91
CA GLY A 183 -11.86 -15.96 1.57
C GLY A 183 -10.94 -15.89 2.79
N TRP A 184 -10.20 -16.95 3.12
CA TRP A 184 -9.31 -17.00 4.26
C TRP A 184 -7.84 -17.13 3.83
N ALA A 185 -6.97 -16.36 4.50
CA ALA A 185 -5.55 -16.37 4.18
C ALA A 185 -4.87 -17.66 4.65
N ASP A 186 -4.30 -18.40 3.69
CA ASP A 186 -3.47 -19.58 3.86
C ASP A 186 -1.98 -19.23 4.01
N LEU A 187 -1.16 -20.22 4.34
CA LEU A 187 0.28 -20.04 4.56
C LEU A 187 1.11 -21.06 3.77
N SER A 188 2.15 -20.61 3.08
CA SER A 188 3.28 -21.47 2.72
C SER A 188 4.48 -21.17 3.63
N VAL A 189 5.12 -22.22 4.15
CA VAL A 189 6.21 -22.13 5.13
C VAL A 189 7.40 -22.97 4.66
N ARG A 190 8.59 -22.39 4.64
CA ARG A 190 9.84 -23.09 4.27
C ARG A 190 10.85 -23.05 5.41
N ARG A 191 11.33 -24.21 5.84
CA ARG A 191 12.48 -24.40 6.74
C ARG A 191 13.76 -24.47 5.90
N GLY A 192 14.76 -23.67 6.25
CA GLY A 192 16.06 -23.73 5.58
C GLY A 192 16.91 -24.93 6.03
N GLY A 193 17.65 -25.53 5.09
CA GLY A 193 18.93 -26.20 5.35
C GLY A 193 18.94 -27.48 6.20
N LEU A 194 17.84 -28.21 6.35
CA LEU A 194 17.72 -29.36 7.28
C LEU A 194 17.18 -30.65 6.64
N ALA A 195 17.67 -30.95 5.42
CA ALA A 195 17.25 -32.03 4.51
C ALA A 195 15.97 -31.77 3.71
N ALA A 196 15.75 -32.62 2.69
CA ALA A 196 14.51 -32.66 1.92
C ALA A 196 13.34 -33.07 2.80
N ASP A 197 12.13 -32.86 2.30
CA ASP A 197 10.94 -33.41 2.93
C ASP A 197 10.99 -34.96 2.93
N ASP A 198 10.25 -35.56 3.84
CA ASP A 198 9.89 -36.98 3.87
C ASP A 198 8.48 -37.05 4.45
N PHE A 199 7.49 -37.33 3.60
CA PHE A 199 6.09 -37.42 3.98
C PHE A 199 5.72 -38.70 4.75
N THR A 200 6.68 -39.60 5.02
CA THR A 200 6.42 -40.78 5.88
C THR A 200 6.27 -40.41 7.36
N GLU A 201 5.65 -41.29 8.14
CA GLU A 201 5.40 -41.06 9.57
C GLU A 201 6.71 -40.82 10.35
N GLY A 202 6.87 -39.60 10.88
CA GLY A 202 8.08 -39.18 11.59
C GLY A 202 9.24 -38.71 10.69
N GLY A 203 9.04 -38.61 9.37
CA GLY A 203 10.01 -38.06 8.43
C GLY A 203 10.29 -36.56 8.65
N PRO A 204 11.47 -36.05 8.24
CA PRO A 204 11.75 -34.62 8.25
C PRO A 204 10.72 -33.83 7.42
N ARG A 205 10.19 -32.75 8.02
CA ARG A 205 9.36 -31.77 7.31
C ARG A 205 10.12 -30.45 7.19
N ALA A 206 10.14 -29.93 5.98
CA ALA A 206 10.94 -28.80 5.56
C ALA A 206 10.11 -27.80 4.72
N THR A 207 8.99 -28.24 4.13
CA THR A 207 8.04 -27.39 3.39
C THR A 207 6.62 -27.68 3.85
N TRP A 208 5.83 -26.64 4.09
CA TRP A 208 4.40 -26.73 4.36
C TRP A 208 3.61 -25.82 3.42
N LEU A 209 2.51 -26.34 2.88
CA LEU A 209 1.36 -25.55 2.42
C LEU A 209 0.20 -25.85 3.37
N LEU A 210 -0.33 -24.80 3.99
CA LEU A 210 -1.25 -24.88 5.12
C LEU A 210 -2.53 -24.13 4.79
N ARG A 211 -3.60 -24.86 4.51
CA ARG A 211 -4.92 -24.26 4.31
C ARG A 211 -5.53 -23.80 5.63
N ASN A 212 -6.16 -22.63 5.64
CA ASN A 212 -6.95 -22.10 6.73
C ASN A 212 -8.37 -22.68 6.73
N ASP A 213 -8.72 -23.46 7.76
CA ASP A 213 -10.04 -24.07 7.96
C ASP A 213 -10.99 -23.00 8.54
N GLN A 214 -11.26 -21.94 7.77
CA GLN A 214 -12.13 -20.79 8.10
C GLN A 214 -11.86 -20.16 9.47
N GLY A 215 -10.57 -19.96 9.78
CA GLY A 215 -10.09 -19.38 11.03
C GLY A 215 -10.10 -20.34 12.23
N ALA A 216 -10.62 -21.56 12.09
CA ALA A 216 -10.64 -22.55 13.15
C ALA A 216 -9.23 -23.13 13.41
N ARG A 217 -8.48 -23.44 12.35
CA ARG A 217 -7.12 -24.01 12.39
C ARG A 217 -6.46 -24.00 11.01
N PHE A 218 -5.18 -24.33 10.96
CA PHE A 218 -4.50 -24.69 9.72
C PHE A 218 -4.47 -26.22 9.50
N VAL A 219 -4.53 -26.64 8.24
CA VAL A 219 -4.46 -28.03 7.79
C VAL A 219 -3.30 -28.18 6.80
N ASP A 220 -2.37 -29.09 7.07
CA ASP A 220 -1.28 -29.41 6.14
C ASP A 220 -1.84 -30.15 4.92
N VAL A 221 -1.75 -29.50 3.76
CA VAL A 221 -2.17 -30.04 2.46
C VAL A 221 -0.98 -30.16 1.49
N THR A 222 0.26 -30.08 1.98
CA THR A 222 1.47 -29.98 1.14
C THR A 222 1.63 -31.13 0.14
N GLU A 223 1.35 -32.37 0.58
CA GLU A 223 1.46 -33.55 -0.28
C GLU A 223 0.24 -33.66 -1.20
N SER A 224 -0.98 -33.51 -0.63
CA SER A 224 -2.25 -33.70 -1.34
C SER A 224 -2.55 -32.64 -2.38
N SER A 225 -2.02 -31.43 -2.21
CA SER A 225 -2.14 -30.33 -3.17
C SER A 225 -1.22 -30.49 -4.38
N GLY A 226 -0.19 -31.35 -4.35
CA GLY A 226 0.80 -31.41 -5.42
C GLY A 226 1.75 -30.21 -5.50
N PHE A 227 1.69 -29.26 -4.56
CA PHE A 227 2.53 -28.05 -4.53
C PHE A 227 4.05 -28.34 -4.57
N VAL A 228 4.47 -29.51 -4.06
CA VAL A 228 5.87 -29.97 -4.06
C VAL A 228 6.19 -30.98 -5.17
N ALA A 229 5.34 -31.12 -6.19
CA ALA A 229 5.54 -32.04 -7.32
C ALA A 229 6.90 -31.81 -8.01
N THR A 230 7.58 -32.89 -8.39
CA THR A 230 8.88 -32.84 -9.09
C THR A 230 8.70 -33.14 -10.57
N ARG A 231 9.51 -32.50 -11.43
CA ARG A 231 9.59 -32.82 -12.86
C ARG A 231 10.33 -34.13 -13.10
N ARG A 232 11.45 -34.31 -12.39
CA ARG A 232 12.44 -35.34 -12.68
C ARG A 232 12.20 -36.66 -11.95
N GLY A 233 10.92 -37.03 -11.74
CA GLY A 233 10.51 -38.37 -11.31
C GLY A 233 11.20 -38.88 -10.05
N GLU A 234 11.48 -37.97 -9.11
CA GLU A 234 12.10 -38.31 -7.83
C GLU A 234 11.15 -39.13 -6.96
N ASP A 235 11.64 -39.61 -5.80
CA ASP A 235 10.77 -40.16 -4.78
C ASP A 235 9.71 -39.10 -4.41
N PRO A 236 8.41 -39.32 -4.68
CA PRO A 236 7.37 -38.30 -4.45
C PRO A 236 7.29 -37.87 -2.99
N LYS A 237 7.85 -38.68 -2.07
CA LYS A 237 7.99 -38.37 -0.65
C LYS A 237 8.96 -37.24 -0.34
N ARG A 238 9.81 -36.82 -1.29
CA ARG A 238 10.90 -35.87 -1.02
C ARG A 238 10.63 -34.43 -1.41
N GLY A 239 9.70 -34.21 -2.35
CA GLY A 239 9.29 -32.89 -2.81
C GLY A 239 10.40 -32.06 -3.47
N ARG A 240 10.03 -31.01 -4.23
CA ARG A 240 11.00 -29.97 -4.62
C ARG A 240 11.04 -28.83 -3.59
N PRO A 241 12.23 -28.27 -3.27
CA PRO A 241 12.33 -27.18 -2.31
C PRO A 241 11.82 -25.85 -2.88
N ALA A 242 10.74 -25.33 -2.31
CA ALA A 242 10.26 -23.98 -2.61
C ALA A 242 10.92 -22.97 -1.66
N GLU A 243 12.07 -22.39 -2.05
CA GLU A 243 12.78 -21.41 -1.23
C GLU A 243 12.02 -20.09 -1.15
N VAL A 244 11.64 -19.52 -2.30
CA VAL A 244 10.83 -18.29 -2.39
C VAL A 244 9.47 -18.66 -2.94
N VAL A 245 8.39 -18.25 -2.26
CA VAL A 245 7.01 -18.46 -2.73
C VAL A 245 6.30 -17.12 -2.80
N VAL A 246 5.81 -16.78 -3.99
CA VAL A 246 4.93 -15.61 -4.21
C VAL A 246 3.75 -16.02 -5.08
N TRP A 247 2.63 -15.34 -4.89
CA TRP A 247 1.33 -15.69 -5.46
C TRP A 247 0.84 -14.63 -6.43
N ALA A 248 0.27 -15.05 -7.54
CA ALA A 248 -0.52 -14.25 -8.47
C ALA A 248 -1.29 -15.21 -9.39
N ASP A 249 -2.39 -14.74 -9.97
CA ASP A 249 -3.02 -15.39 -11.12
C ASP A 249 -2.14 -15.15 -12.35
N VAL A 250 -1.42 -16.18 -12.85
CA VAL A 250 -0.43 -16.04 -13.94
C VAL A 250 -0.92 -16.52 -15.30
N ASP A 251 -2.13 -17.07 -15.37
CA ASP A 251 -2.79 -17.39 -16.64
C ASP A 251 -4.16 -16.72 -16.87
N ASN A 252 -4.59 -15.88 -15.93
CA ASN A 252 -5.82 -15.10 -15.92
C ASN A 252 -7.10 -15.97 -15.88
N ASP A 253 -7.06 -17.10 -15.15
CA ASP A 253 -8.23 -17.96 -14.93
C ASP A 253 -9.09 -17.57 -13.70
N GLY A 254 -8.52 -16.77 -12.78
CA GLY A 254 -9.15 -16.25 -11.58
C GLY A 254 -8.63 -16.84 -10.27
N ASP A 255 -7.78 -17.86 -10.31
CA ASP A 255 -7.22 -18.53 -9.13
C ASP A 255 -5.76 -18.14 -8.88
N LEU A 256 -5.27 -18.25 -7.63
CA LEU A 256 -3.88 -17.88 -7.32
C LEU A 256 -2.90 -19.02 -7.61
N ASP A 257 -2.04 -18.81 -8.61
CA ASP A 257 -0.85 -19.62 -8.88
C ASP A 257 0.32 -19.25 -7.96
N ALA A 258 1.39 -20.07 -7.99
CA ALA A 258 2.62 -19.78 -7.28
C ALA A 258 3.86 -19.79 -8.18
N PHE A 259 4.68 -18.72 -8.11
CA PHE A 259 6.09 -18.84 -8.43
C PHE A 259 6.84 -19.43 -7.24
N THR A 260 7.64 -20.46 -7.52
CA THR A 260 8.43 -21.19 -6.52
C THR A 260 9.91 -21.13 -6.87
N GLY A 261 10.58 -20.08 -6.39
CA GLY A 261 12.01 -19.86 -6.59
C GLY A 261 12.86 -20.85 -5.81
N MET A 262 13.93 -21.35 -6.41
CA MET A 262 14.85 -22.31 -5.80
C MET A 262 16.26 -21.76 -5.57
N SER A 263 16.99 -22.41 -4.67
CA SER A 263 18.42 -22.16 -4.46
C SER A 263 19.24 -23.37 -4.90
N TYR A 264 20.31 -23.12 -5.67
CA TYR A 264 21.21 -24.15 -6.17
C TYR A 264 21.97 -24.86 -5.03
N ALA A 265 22.25 -24.15 -3.93
CA ALA A 265 22.96 -24.67 -2.78
C ALA A 265 22.05 -25.35 -1.72
N ASP A 266 20.73 -25.43 -1.92
CA ASP A 266 19.84 -26.12 -0.98
C ASP A 266 20.17 -27.63 -0.95
N PRO A 267 20.55 -28.22 0.21
CA PRO A 267 20.82 -29.65 0.31
C PRO A 267 19.60 -30.54 0.06
N ALA A 268 18.39 -29.98 0.05
CA ALA A 268 17.17 -30.66 -0.39
C ALA A 268 17.04 -30.72 -1.93
N ASN A 269 17.74 -29.87 -2.67
CA ASN A 269 17.69 -29.84 -4.13
C ASN A 269 18.56 -30.98 -4.71
N PRO A 270 18.01 -31.91 -5.51
CA PRO A 270 18.77 -32.96 -6.19
C PRO A 270 19.69 -32.44 -7.32
N GLN A 271 19.73 -31.12 -7.54
CA GLN A 271 20.40 -30.43 -8.65
C GLN A 271 19.84 -30.74 -10.05
N VAL A 272 18.63 -31.31 -10.13
CA VAL A 272 17.89 -31.54 -11.39
C VAL A 272 16.60 -30.73 -11.52
N GLU A 273 16.16 -30.09 -10.43
CA GLU A 273 15.01 -29.18 -10.43
C GLU A 273 15.45 -27.72 -10.59
N SER A 274 14.53 -26.88 -11.05
CA SER A 274 14.68 -25.41 -11.15
C SER A 274 13.60 -24.68 -10.36
N SER A 275 13.65 -23.35 -10.34
CA SER A 275 12.44 -22.54 -10.11
C SER A 275 11.31 -22.98 -11.03
N GLU A 276 10.06 -22.87 -10.58
CA GLU A 276 8.88 -23.39 -11.30
C GLU A 276 7.65 -22.50 -11.07
N ILE A 277 6.73 -22.51 -12.05
CA ILE A 277 5.36 -22.03 -11.88
C ILE A 277 4.49 -23.23 -11.50
N MET A 278 3.82 -23.13 -10.35
CA MET A 278 2.79 -24.08 -9.94
C MET A 278 1.44 -23.48 -10.33
N LEU A 279 0.81 -24.04 -11.37
CA LEU A 279 -0.52 -23.62 -11.81
C LEU A 279 -1.58 -24.23 -10.88
N ASN A 280 -2.51 -23.43 -10.39
CA ASN A 280 -3.64 -23.86 -9.61
C ASN A 280 -4.72 -24.48 -10.51
N ARG A 281 -5.72 -25.12 -9.92
CA ARG A 281 -6.86 -25.73 -10.65
C ARG A 281 -8.23 -25.27 -10.10
N GLY A 282 -8.23 -24.23 -9.26
CA GLY A 282 -9.42 -23.73 -8.57
C GLY A 282 -9.98 -24.63 -7.48
N ASP A 283 -9.25 -25.67 -7.07
CA ASP A 283 -9.59 -26.57 -5.97
C ASP A 283 -8.49 -26.67 -4.90
N GLY A 284 -7.49 -25.78 -4.96
CA GLY A 284 -6.31 -25.80 -4.10
C GLY A 284 -5.33 -26.92 -4.42
N THR A 285 -5.47 -27.60 -5.57
CA THR A 285 -4.46 -28.50 -6.13
C THR A 285 -3.70 -27.84 -7.27
N PHE A 286 -2.40 -28.18 -7.36
CA PHE A 286 -1.45 -27.57 -8.28
C PHE A 286 -0.91 -28.59 -9.28
N GLU A 287 -0.60 -28.10 -10.48
CA GLU A 287 0.22 -28.78 -11.47
C GLU A 287 1.46 -27.97 -11.85
N LEU A 288 2.38 -28.62 -12.55
CA LEU A 288 3.60 -27.99 -13.06
C LEU A 288 3.24 -27.19 -14.31
N GLY A 289 3.61 -25.92 -14.36
CA GLY A 289 3.38 -25.04 -15.52
C GLY A 289 4.14 -25.48 -16.79
N PRO A 290 4.23 -24.64 -17.83
CA PRO A 290 4.85 -25.03 -19.09
C PRO A 290 6.36 -25.28 -18.98
N GLU A 291 6.86 -26.38 -19.54
CA GLU A 291 8.30 -26.72 -19.53
C GLU A 291 9.17 -25.66 -20.24
N ALA A 292 8.57 -24.98 -21.23
CA ALA A 292 9.22 -23.95 -22.04
C ALA A 292 9.29 -22.56 -21.36
N SER A 293 8.72 -22.40 -20.15
CA SER A 293 8.70 -21.11 -19.45
C SER A 293 10.10 -20.67 -19.01
N ALA A 294 10.55 -19.46 -19.37
CA ALA A 294 11.95 -19.05 -19.23
C ALA A 294 12.45 -18.95 -17.78
N VAL A 295 11.54 -18.94 -16.79
CA VAL A 295 11.89 -19.03 -15.36
C VAL A 295 12.52 -20.38 -14.99
N ARG A 296 12.29 -21.44 -15.79
CA ARG A 296 12.91 -22.76 -15.64
C ARG A 296 14.33 -22.78 -16.20
N ARG A 297 15.29 -22.32 -15.38
CA ARG A 297 16.72 -22.29 -15.74
C ARG A 297 17.47 -23.51 -15.18
N GLU A 298 17.32 -24.66 -15.83
CA GLU A 298 17.99 -25.90 -15.42
C GLU A 298 19.52 -25.74 -15.35
N GLY A 299 20.14 -26.27 -14.29
CA GLY A 299 21.59 -26.24 -14.09
C GLY A 299 22.15 -24.84 -13.75
N GLU A 300 21.30 -23.82 -13.63
CA GLU A 300 21.72 -22.49 -13.19
C GLU A 300 22.22 -22.53 -11.74
N ARG A 301 23.37 -21.89 -11.51
CA ARG A 301 24.02 -21.81 -10.19
C ARG A 301 23.73 -20.48 -9.51
N VAL A 302 22.46 -20.27 -9.17
CA VAL A 302 21.92 -19.05 -8.54
C VAL A 302 21.11 -19.40 -7.30
N GLU A 303 21.05 -18.47 -6.36
CA GLU A 303 20.18 -18.52 -5.18
C GLU A 303 19.04 -17.52 -5.39
N ARG A 304 17.79 -17.97 -5.52
CA ARG A 304 16.65 -17.05 -5.58
C ARG A 304 16.40 -16.48 -4.19
N ALA A 305 16.52 -15.16 -4.04
CA ALA A 305 16.49 -14.51 -2.74
C ALA A 305 15.12 -13.88 -2.43
N GLY A 306 14.50 -13.27 -3.44
CA GLY A 306 13.14 -12.76 -3.39
C GLY A 306 12.52 -12.72 -4.78
N ALA A 307 11.19 -12.58 -4.84
CA ALA A 307 10.45 -12.37 -6.07
C ALA A 307 9.27 -11.42 -5.80
N ALA A 308 8.75 -10.79 -6.84
CA ALA A 308 7.52 -10.00 -6.82
C ALA A 308 6.82 -10.12 -8.18
N PHE A 309 5.52 -10.39 -8.17
CA PHE A 309 4.69 -10.24 -9.36
C PHE A 309 4.29 -8.78 -9.53
N VAL A 310 4.20 -8.34 -10.78
CA VAL A 310 3.87 -6.97 -11.18
C VAL A 310 3.43 -6.97 -12.65
N ASP A 311 2.43 -6.19 -13.05
CA ASP A 311 2.18 -5.91 -14.47
C ASP A 311 2.92 -4.61 -14.82
N PHE A 312 4.10 -4.71 -15.43
CA PHE A 312 4.96 -3.54 -15.67
C PHE A 312 4.62 -2.82 -16.98
N ASP A 313 4.27 -3.56 -18.03
CA ASP A 313 3.92 -2.96 -19.33
C ASP A 313 2.42 -2.68 -19.51
N ARG A 314 1.60 -3.10 -18.54
CA ARG A 314 0.15 -2.87 -18.43
C ARG A 314 -0.65 -3.63 -19.49
N ASP A 315 -0.19 -4.83 -19.87
CA ASP A 315 -0.88 -5.69 -20.85
C ASP A 315 -1.98 -6.58 -20.23
N GLY A 316 -2.09 -6.62 -18.90
CA GLY A 316 -3.06 -7.43 -18.17
C GLY A 316 -2.56 -8.85 -17.85
N THR A 317 -1.31 -9.16 -18.14
CA THR A 317 -0.61 -10.37 -17.69
C THR A 317 0.38 -9.99 -16.59
N VAL A 318 0.46 -10.78 -15.51
CA VAL A 318 1.47 -10.51 -14.47
C VAL A 318 2.87 -10.94 -14.93
N ASP A 319 3.82 -10.02 -14.81
CA ASP A 319 5.26 -10.20 -14.97
C ASP A 319 5.91 -10.56 -13.64
N LEU A 320 7.16 -11.02 -13.68
CA LEU A 320 7.88 -11.52 -12.51
C LEU A 320 9.27 -10.88 -12.38
N TRP A 321 9.46 -10.08 -11.33
CA TRP A 321 10.75 -9.53 -10.91
C TRP A 321 11.41 -10.44 -9.86
N ILE A 322 12.67 -10.83 -10.07
CA ILE A 322 13.40 -11.79 -9.22
C ILE A 322 14.74 -11.23 -8.77
N GLY A 323 14.92 -11.14 -7.46
CA GLY A 323 16.20 -10.82 -6.82
C GLY A 323 17.06 -12.06 -6.63
N ASN A 324 18.31 -11.99 -7.06
CA ASN A 324 19.25 -13.09 -7.08
C ASN A 324 20.47 -12.81 -6.20
N SER A 325 20.87 -13.81 -5.41
CA SER A 325 22.11 -13.75 -4.62
C SER A 325 23.25 -14.48 -5.33
N ALA A 326 24.26 -14.94 -4.57
CA ALA A 326 25.26 -15.88 -5.06
C ALA A 326 25.25 -17.20 -4.30
N VAL A 327 25.53 -18.28 -5.02
CA VAL A 327 25.98 -19.54 -4.42
C VAL A 327 27.22 -19.26 -3.56
N LYS A 328 27.28 -19.86 -2.37
CA LYS A 328 28.39 -19.66 -1.42
C LYS A 328 29.77 -19.83 -2.08
N GLY A 329 30.57 -18.76 -2.05
CA GLY A 329 31.91 -18.72 -2.65
C GLY A 329 31.96 -18.26 -4.11
N ALA A 330 30.83 -17.81 -4.67
CA ALA A 330 30.74 -17.17 -5.98
C ALA A 330 30.42 -15.66 -5.88
N ASN A 331 30.59 -14.96 -7.00
CA ASN A 331 30.13 -13.58 -7.18
C ASN A 331 28.60 -13.53 -7.32
N PRO A 332 27.96 -12.41 -6.95
CA PRO A 332 26.52 -12.21 -7.11
C PRO A 332 26.08 -12.29 -8.58
N SER A 333 24.80 -12.58 -8.77
CA SER A 333 24.18 -12.83 -10.07
C SER A 333 23.30 -11.64 -10.49
N GLN A 334 22.97 -11.54 -11.77
CA GLN A 334 22.06 -10.52 -12.29
C GLN A 334 20.64 -10.76 -11.74
N ASP A 335 20.01 -9.73 -11.16
CA ASP A 335 18.56 -9.74 -10.88
C ASP A 335 17.77 -9.77 -12.20
N GLN A 336 16.65 -10.49 -12.27
CA GLN A 336 15.98 -10.79 -13.54
C GLN A 336 14.53 -10.29 -13.57
N LEU A 337 14.15 -9.68 -14.69
CA LEU A 337 12.76 -9.38 -15.03
C LEU A 337 12.29 -10.33 -16.13
N TYR A 338 11.17 -11.00 -15.88
CA TYR A 338 10.49 -11.85 -16.83
C TYR A 338 9.14 -11.26 -17.17
N ARG A 339 8.83 -11.15 -18.47
CA ARG A 339 7.51 -10.74 -18.92
C ARG A 339 6.55 -11.93 -18.97
N GLY A 340 5.33 -11.75 -18.51
CA GLY A 340 4.25 -12.75 -18.63
C GLY A 340 3.79 -12.90 -20.09
N LEU A 341 3.41 -14.12 -20.48
CA LEU A 341 2.85 -14.43 -21.80
C LEU A 341 1.50 -15.17 -21.70
N GLY A 342 0.94 -15.28 -20.49
CA GLY A 342 -0.24 -16.09 -20.16
C GLY A 342 0.07 -17.59 -20.07
N GLY A 343 -0.83 -18.37 -19.47
CA GLY A 343 -0.67 -19.83 -19.35
C GLY A 343 0.55 -20.26 -18.52
N GLY A 344 1.07 -19.41 -17.63
CA GLY A 344 2.34 -19.64 -16.91
C GLY A 344 3.61 -19.58 -17.79
N LEU A 345 3.52 -19.10 -19.03
CA LEU A 345 4.68 -18.81 -19.88
C LEU A 345 5.30 -17.45 -19.54
N PHE A 346 6.62 -17.42 -19.51
CA PHE A 346 7.41 -16.22 -19.25
C PHE A 346 8.59 -16.10 -20.23
N GLU A 347 8.97 -14.87 -20.60
CA GLU A 347 10.21 -14.56 -21.36
C GLU A 347 11.16 -13.68 -20.54
N ASP A 348 12.49 -13.92 -20.59
CA ASP A 348 13.48 -13.06 -19.90
C ASP A 348 13.70 -11.77 -20.72
N VAL A 349 13.28 -10.64 -20.14
CA VAL A 349 13.37 -9.31 -20.77
C VAL A 349 14.40 -8.41 -20.09
N THR A 350 15.18 -8.93 -19.13
CA THR A 350 16.09 -8.17 -18.24
C THR A 350 16.99 -7.21 -19.01
N VAL A 351 17.68 -7.69 -20.05
CA VAL A 351 18.59 -6.86 -20.86
C VAL A 351 17.81 -5.92 -21.79
N ALA A 352 16.72 -6.40 -22.39
CA ALA A 352 15.89 -5.64 -23.32
C ALA A 352 15.23 -4.42 -22.66
N ARG A 353 14.88 -4.53 -21.37
CA ARG A 353 14.27 -3.47 -20.56
C ARG A 353 15.30 -2.62 -19.78
N GLY A 354 16.60 -2.77 -20.04
CA GLY A 354 17.64 -1.89 -19.50
C GLY A 354 18.17 -2.23 -18.09
N LEU A 355 17.77 -3.36 -17.51
CA LEU A 355 18.14 -3.78 -16.14
C LEU A 355 19.53 -4.42 -16.04
N GLN A 356 20.31 -4.42 -17.13
CA GLN A 356 21.61 -5.09 -17.16
C GLN A 356 22.64 -4.36 -16.28
N THR A 357 23.13 -5.09 -15.28
CA THR A 357 24.34 -4.76 -14.52
C THR A 357 25.49 -5.68 -14.94
N ARG A 358 26.71 -5.42 -14.46
CA ARG A 358 27.90 -6.21 -14.81
C ARG A 358 28.35 -7.14 -13.68
N GLY A 359 29.01 -8.23 -14.03
CA GLY A 359 29.69 -9.08 -13.06
C GLY A 359 30.66 -8.30 -12.17
N TRP A 360 30.72 -8.68 -10.89
CA TRP A 360 31.55 -7.99 -9.89
C TRP A 360 33.02 -7.99 -10.31
N SER A 361 33.54 -6.79 -10.57
CA SER A 361 34.85 -6.57 -11.21
C SER A 361 35.67 -5.44 -10.55
N SER A 362 35.03 -4.53 -9.81
CA SER A 362 35.70 -3.54 -8.96
C SER A 362 34.75 -2.97 -7.90
N VAL A 363 35.31 -2.43 -6.81
CA VAL A 363 34.54 -1.69 -5.80
C VAL A 363 33.94 -0.41 -6.38
N SER A 364 34.63 0.29 -7.28
CA SER A 364 34.07 1.47 -7.95
C SER A 364 32.82 1.14 -8.78
N ALA A 365 32.79 -0.01 -9.45
CA ALA A 365 31.60 -0.46 -10.17
C ALA A 365 30.42 -0.78 -9.23
N LEU A 366 30.71 -1.38 -8.07
CA LEU A 366 29.72 -1.70 -7.05
C LEU A 366 29.16 -0.44 -6.39
N ASN A 367 30.04 0.48 -5.95
CA ASN A 367 29.63 1.74 -5.31
C ASN A 367 28.86 2.69 -6.24
N ALA A 368 28.94 2.48 -7.56
CA ALA A 368 28.14 3.19 -8.55
C ALA A 368 26.81 2.48 -8.90
N ALA A 369 26.46 1.39 -8.21
CA ALA A 369 25.30 0.54 -8.49
C ALA A 369 25.23 -0.04 -9.92
N LEU A 370 26.41 -0.24 -10.54
CA LEU A 370 26.52 -0.76 -11.91
C LEU A 370 26.83 -2.27 -11.96
N ALA A 371 27.15 -2.89 -10.84
CA ALA A 371 27.48 -4.32 -10.74
C ALA A 371 26.37 -5.12 -10.05
N HIS A 372 26.32 -6.43 -10.32
CA HIS A 372 25.49 -7.37 -9.55
C HIS A 372 25.75 -7.18 -8.03
N SER A 373 24.70 -7.26 -7.22
CA SER A 373 24.79 -7.23 -5.75
C SER A 373 24.15 -8.47 -5.13
N TYR A 374 24.37 -8.71 -3.84
CA TYR A 374 23.73 -9.83 -3.14
C TYR A 374 22.31 -9.45 -2.76
N ALA A 375 21.39 -9.42 -3.72
CA ALA A 375 19.99 -9.18 -3.42
C ALA A 375 19.48 -10.21 -2.40
N TRP A 376 18.66 -9.74 -1.46
CA TRP A 376 18.09 -10.52 -0.36
C TRP A 376 16.57 -10.46 -0.32
N SER A 377 15.99 -9.43 -0.94
CA SER A 377 14.56 -9.26 -1.16
C SER A 377 14.34 -8.31 -2.34
N VAL A 378 13.15 -8.34 -2.93
CA VAL A 378 12.71 -7.39 -3.96
C VAL A 378 11.32 -6.88 -3.67
N ALA A 379 10.96 -5.77 -4.29
CA ALA A 379 9.60 -5.25 -4.35
C ALA A 379 9.37 -4.61 -5.72
N ALA A 380 8.10 -4.46 -6.10
CA ALA A 380 7.69 -3.69 -7.27
C ALA A 380 6.48 -2.84 -6.87
N CYS A 381 6.52 -1.53 -7.11
CA CYS A 381 5.41 -0.63 -6.81
C CYS A 381 5.61 0.74 -7.47
N ASP A 382 4.52 1.42 -7.80
CA ASP A 382 4.57 2.83 -8.20
C ASP A 382 4.94 3.69 -6.99
N LEU A 383 6.20 4.15 -6.96
CA LEU A 383 6.74 4.96 -5.86
C LEU A 383 6.59 6.45 -6.13
N ASN A 384 6.51 6.85 -7.40
CA ASN A 384 6.59 8.24 -7.80
C ASN A 384 5.22 8.85 -8.20
N GLY A 385 4.23 8.01 -8.48
CA GLY A 385 2.86 8.37 -8.83
C GLY A 385 2.58 8.53 -10.33
N ASP A 386 3.47 8.04 -11.22
CA ASP A 386 3.27 8.07 -12.68
C ASP A 386 2.52 6.83 -13.23
N GLY A 387 2.11 5.93 -12.34
CA GLY A 387 1.45 4.66 -12.64
C GLY A 387 2.41 3.55 -13.07
N GLY A 388 3.71 3.82 -13.19
CA GLY A 388 4.76 2.85 -13.50
C GLY A 388 5.31 2.21 -12.24
N PRO A 389 5.48 0.88 -12.20
CA PRO A 389 6.09 0.24 -11.04
C PRO A 389 7.61 0.39 -11.07
N GLU A 390 8.16 1.08 -10.08
CA GLU A 390 9.59 0.99 -9.75
C GLU A 390 9.92 -0.44 -9.31
N LEU A 391 11.05 -0.98 -9.78
CA LEU A 391 11.57 -2.27 -9.29
C LEU A 391 12.69 -2.02 -8.28
N LEU A 392 12.59 -2.67 -7.12
CA LEU A 392 13.55 -2.55 -6.03
C LEU A 392 14.23 -3.89 -5.77
N ALA A 393 15.52 -3.85 -5.42
CA ALA A 393 16.24 -4.95 -4.81
C ALA A 393 17.01 -4.45 -3.58
N ALA A 394 16.79 -5.09 -2.43
CA ALA A 394 17.49 -4.79 -1.18
C ALA A 394 18.66 -5.76 -1.01
N SER A 395 19.86 -5.24 -0.76
CA SER A 395 21.11 -6.00 -0.93
C SER A 395 21.93 -6.14 0.35
N TYR A 396 22.52 -7.32 0.53
CA TYR A 396 23.34 -7.65 1.68
C TYR A 396 24.83 -7.30 1.47
N GLY A 397 25.55 -7.01 2.56
CA GLY A 397 27.02 -7.02 2.59
C GLY A 397 27.73 -5.77 2.07
N ARG A 398 27.24 -4.56 2.40
CA ARG A 398 27.76 -3.25 1.92
C ARG A 398 27.74 -3.10 0.38
N ALA A 399 26.92 -3.88 -0.30
CA ALA A 399 26.55 -3.64 -1.69
C ALA A 399 25.39 -2.62 -1.75
N PRO A 400 25.23 -1.88 -2.85
CA PRO A 400 24.08 -0.98 -3.01
C PRO A 400 22.78 -1.77 -3.08
N ASN A 401 21.71 -1.24 -2.49
CA ASN A 401 20.36 -1.58 -2.95
C ASN A 401 20.17 -1.06 -4.38
N HIS A 402 19.35 -1.72 -5.19
CA HIS A 402 19.01 -1.23 -6.53
C HIS A 402 17.60 -0.66 -6.59
N LEU A 403 17.48 0.52 -7.20
CA LEU A 403 16.21 1.10 -7.63
C LEU A 403 16.23 1.24 -9.15
N TRP A 404 15.19 0.74 -9.80
CA TRP A 404 14.98 0.83 -11.24
C TRP A 404 13.67 1.56 -11.48
N GLN A 405 13.75 2.79 -11.99
CA GLN A 405 12.58 3.61 -12.28
C GLN A 405 12.01 3.25 -13.64
N ALA A 406 10.70 3.06 -13.71
CA ALA A 406 10.02 2.82 -14.99
C ALA A 406 10.03 4.09 -15.86
N GLY A 407 10.05 3.89 -17.18
CA GLY A 407 9.89 4.95 -18.16
C GLY A 407 9.18 4.41 -19.39
N TYR A 408 8.11 5.08 -19.80
CA TYR A 408 7.28 4.70 -20.95
C TYR A 408 7.60 5.60 -22.15
N ASP A 409 7.78 5.00 -23.32
CA ASP A 409 7.83 5.75 -24.58
C ASP A 409 6.44 6.09 -25.14
N ALA A 410 6.38 6.70 -26.33
CA ALA A 410 5.12 7.11 -26.96
C ALA A 410 4.25 5.92 -27.40
N GLU A 411 4.85 4.74 -27.50
CA GLU A 411 4.23 3.45 -27.83
C GLU A 411 3.94 2.62 -26.57
N ASN A 412 4.02 3.24 -25.38
CA ASN A 412 3.84 2.63 -24.05
C ASN A 412 4.81 1.47 -23.76
N GLN A 413 5.96 1.40 -24.44
CA GLN A 413 6.98 0.42 -24.10
C GLN A 413 7.78 0.89 -22.87
N VAL A 414 7.91 0.00 -21.91
CA VAL A 414 8.75 0.23 -20.72
C VAL A 414 10.23 0.04 -21.06
N ALA A 415 11.05 0.95 -20.55
CA ALA A 415 12.45 0.73 -20.24
C ALA A 415 12.73 1.24 -18.81
N PHE A 416 13.65 0.57 -18.11
CA PHE A 416 14.03 0.93 -16.75
C PHE A 416 15.32 1.75 -16.73
N VAL A 417 15.35 2.76 -15.86
CA VAL A 417 16.54 3.58 -15.58
C VAL A 417 17.05 3.27 -14.18
N ASN A 418 18.33 2.95 -14.05
CA ASN A 418 18.97 2.77 -12.75
C ASN A 418 18.97 4.10 -11.98
N ARG A 419 18.20 4.16 -10.90
CA ARG A 419 18.08 5.31 -9.98
C ARG A 419 18.69 5.07 -8.60
N SER A 420 19.49 4.01 -8.46
CA SER A 420 19.94 3.53 -7.16
C SER A 420 20.71 4.59 -6.36
N ILE A 421 21.61 5.33 -7.03
CA ILE A 421 22.49 6.33 -6.38
C ILE A 421 21.80 7.68 -6.20
N ASP A 422 21.13 8.20 -7.23
CA ASP A 422 20.53 9.54 -7.24
C ASP A 422 19.20 9.62 -6.47
N SER A 423 18.52 8.50 -6.23
CA SER A 423 17.39 8.42 -5.28
C SER A 423 17.81 8.40 -3.80
N GLY A 424 19.09 8.10 -3.51
CA GLY A 424 19.54 7.81 -2.15
C GLY A 424 19.13 6.43 -1.62
N TYR A 425 18.53 5.55 -2.43
CA TYR A 425 18.12 4.21 -1.97
C TYR A 425 19.30 3.24 -1.80
N ALA A 426 20.37 3.40 -2.59
CA ALA A 426 21.49 2.46 -2.62
C ALA A 426 22.21 2.27 -1.28
N PHE A 427 22.37 3.36 -0.52
CA PHE A 427 23.12 3.39 0.73
C PHE A 427 22.43 4.34 1.71
N ASP A 428 22.62 4.14 3.01
CA ASP A 428 22.33 5.20 3.96
C ASP A 428 23.31 6.38 3.80
N GLU A 429 22.94 7.55 4.34
CA GLU A 429 23.77 8.76 4.28
C GLU A 429 25.01 8.70 5.20
N ARG A 430 25.12 7.68 6.06
CA ARG A 430 26.17 7.58 7.09
C ARG A 430 27.40 6.89 6.52
N THR A 431 28.16 7.70 5.79
CA THR A 431 29.47 7.31 5.23
C THR A 431 30.61 7.29 6.26
N ASP A 432 30.41 7.90 7.43
CA ASP A 432 31.31 7.76 8.57
C ASP A 432 31.13 6.41 9.28
N TRP A 433 32.11 6.00 10.08
CA TRP A 433 32.10 4.68 10.71
C TRP A 433 31.58 4.74 12.15
N THR A 434 30.87 5.81 12.49
CA THR A 434 30.60 6.16 13.89
C THR A 434 29.51 5.31 14.52
N ASP A 435 28.80 4.46 13.78
CA ASP A 435 27.79 3.52 14.29
C ASP A 435 28.08 2.04 14.00
N ASN A 436 29.04 1.73 13.13
CA ASN A 436 29.42 0.37 12.79
C ASN A 436 30.28 -0.23 13.91
N GLU A 437 29.72 -1.12 14.73
CA GLU A 437 30.41 -1.70 15.89
C GLU A 437 31.73 -2.41 15.52
N SER A 438 31.83 -3.12 14.39
CA SER A 438 33.09 -3.72 13.93
C SER A 438 34.14 -2.66 13.56
N ALA A 439 33.72 -1.53 12.98
CA ALA A 439 34.62 -0.42 12.66
C ALA A 439 35.03 0.37 13.91
N ARG A 440 34.11 0.61 14.85
CA ARG A 440 34.41 1.14 16.20
C ARG A 440 35.47 0.28 16.89
N CYS A 441 35.33 -1.04 16.77
CA CYS A 441 36.26 -2.02 17.32
C CYS A 441 37.67 -1.88 16.72
N TRP A 442 37.78 -1.79 15.39
CA TRP A 442 39.05 -1.52 14.71
C TRP A 442 39.65 -0.18 15.15
N CYS A 443 38.87 0.90 15.06
CA CYS A 443 39.34 2.26 15.32
C CYS A 443 39.71 2.54 16.79
N GLN A 444 39.26 1.72 17.74
CA GLN A 444 39.76 1.75 19.12
C GLN A 444 41.27 1.48 19.19
N TRP A 445 41.77 0.53 18.41
CA TRP A 445 43.18 0.10 18.39
C TRP A 445 43.98 0.82 17.29
N HIS A 446 43.34 1.11 16.15
CA HIS A 446 43.95 1.72 14.97
C HIS A 446 43.56 3.19 14.81
N ARG A 447 43.77 3.99 15.86
CA ARG A 447 43.36 5.41 15.93
C ARG A 447 43.97 6.32 14.85
N GLU A 448 45.14 5.97 14.32
CA GLU A 448 45.86 6.72 13.29
C GLU A 448 45.40 6.40 11.87
N ASP A 449 44.63 5.32 11.68
CA ASP A 449 44.17 4.92 10.35
C ASP A 449 43.18 5.96 9.77
N PRO A 450 43.16 6.14 8.43
CA PRO A 450 42.15 6.95 7.75
C PRO A 450 40.74 6.61 8.23
N GLY A 451 39.96 7.65 8.56
CA GLY A 451 38.59 7.51 9.07
C GLY A 451 38.47 7.29 10.59
N CYS A 452 39.48 6.74 11.28
CA CYS A 452 39.34 6.29 12.67
C CYS A 452 39.42 7.38 13.75
N ALA A 453 39.96 8.55 13.44
CA ALA A 453 40.24 9.61 14.43
C ALA A 453 38.99 10.14 15.17
N GLN A 454 37.80 10.08 14.56
CA GLN A 454 36.54 10.58 15.15
C GLN A 454 35.56 9.45 15.54
N VAL A 455 35.93 8.19 15.35
CA VAL A 455 35.05 7.05 15.61
C VAL A 455 34.96 6.80 17.13
N PRO A 456 33.76 6.76 17.75
CA PRO A 456 33.63 6.49 19.17
C PRO A 456 34.00 5.03 19.50
N GLU A 457 34.23 4.76 20.79
CA GLU A 457 34.42 3.41 21.30
C GLU A 457 33.17 2.53 21.03
N PRO A 458 33.32 1.20 20.87
CA PRO A 458 32.20 0.25 20.76
C PRO A 458 31.21 0.37 21.93
N GLN A 459 29.92 0.19 21.66
CA GLN A 459 28.85 0.30 22.67
C GLN A 459 28.13 -1.03 22.94
N LEU A 460 28.10 -1.93 21.96
CA LEU A 460 27.35 -3.18 21.99
C LEU A 460 28.27 -4.40 22.07
N ILE A 461 29.51 -4.29 21.56
CA ILE A 461 30.53 -5.35 21.66
C ILE A 461 31.69 -4.94 22.57
N ARG A 462 32.44 -5.94 23.08
CA ARG A 462 33.69 -5.72 23.80
C ARG A 462 34.85 -6.11 22.91
N CYS A 463 35.79 -5.18 22.74
CA CYS A 463 36.95 -5.34 21.89
C CYS A 463 38.20 -5.38 22.76
N THR A 464 38.91 -6.50 22.68
CA THR A 464 40.09 -6.83 23.48
C THR A 464 41.33 -7.10 22.62
N SER A 465 41.14 -7.27 21.32
CA SER A 465 42.18 -7.42 20.30
C SER A 465 41.63 -7.08 18.90
N ASP A 466 42.52 -6.87 17.94
CA ASP A 466 42.17 -6.63 16.52
C ASP A 466 41.28 -7.74 15.92
N GLN A 467 41.34 -8.97 16.46
CA GLN A 467 40.51 -10.10 16.02
C GLN A 467 39.02 -9.93 16.36
N ASP A 468 38.69 -9.08 17.34
CA ASP A 468 37.31 -8.79 17.75
C ASP A 468 36.60 -7.84 16.77
N ALA A 469 37.34 -7.20 15.83
CA ALA A 469 36.79 -6.35 14.77
C ALA A 469 36.17 -7.20 13.64
N PHE A 470 35.21 -8.07 13.98
CA PHE A 470 34.64 -9.12 13.13
C PHE A 470 34.37 -8.67 11.69
N ARG A 471 35.07 -9.29 10.75
CA ARG A 471 34.95 -9.08 9.29
C ARG A 471 35.19 -7.65 8.81
N TRP A 472 35.74 -6.76 9.63
CA TRP A 472 36.17 -5.45 9.17
C TRP A 472 37.46 -5.60 8.36
N ASN A 473 37.37 -5.32 7.06
CA ASN A 473 38.55 -5.05 6.25
C ASN A 473 38.63 -3.54 6.05
N HIS A 474 39.68 -2.92 6.59
CA HIS A 474 39.94 -1.48 6.48
C HIS A 474 40.47 -1.11 5.08
N ALA A 475 41.19 -2.04 4.43
CA ALA A 475 41.91 -1.85 3.17
C ALA A 475 41.04 -1.95 1.90
#